data_AF-A0A8J4PUR7-F1
#
_entry.id   AF-A0A8J4PUR7-F1
#
_cell.length_a   1.000
_cell.length_b   1.000
_cell.length_c   1.000
_cell.angle_alpha   90.00
_cell.angle_beta   90.00
_cell.angle_gamma   90.00
#
_symmetry.space_group_name_H-M   'P 1'
#
loop_
_entity.id
_entity.type
_entity.pdbx_description
1 polymer ?
#
loop_
_entity_poly.entity_id
_entity_poly.type
_entity_poly.pdbx_seq_one_letter_code
_entity_poly.pdbx_strand_id
1 'polypeptide(L)'
;MNKKYDKLGSDVFNKVEKINSELFTLTYGALVTQLIKDYEDIEQVNIKLEQMGYNIGIRLIEEFLAKSGIGRCTDFTETAEVIAKVGFKMFLGVTCQVTDWDTEKKEFHLIIDDNPLSDFVELPDHLKHKLYYSNILCGVIRGALEMVQMKVKCTFVKCSLSDDNTCSIKVVLEEVLSDLVPVGYD
;
A
#
# COMPACT_ATOMS: atom_id res chain seq x y z
N MET A 1 -4.83 -19.32 10.69
CA MET A 1 -5.42 -18.19 9.93
C MET A 1 -4.57 -17.83 8.71
N ASN A 2 -3.23 -17.70 8.84
CA ASN A 2 -2.31 -17.34 7.76
C ASN A 2 -2.56 -18.08 6.41
N LYS A 3 -2.62 -19.43 6.42
CA LYS A 3 -2.87 -20.25 5.22
C LYS A 3 -4.20 -19.97 4.49
N LYS A 4 -5.21 -19.42 5.17
CA LYS A 4 -6.52 -19.11 4.55
C LYS A 4 -6.36 -17.93 3.58
N TYR A 5 -5.70 -16.86 4.03
CA TYR A 5 -5.54 -15.65 3.23
C TYR A 5 -4.52 -15.82 2.12
N ASP A 6 -3.46 -16.63 2.33
CA ASP A 6 -2.51 -17.00 1.27
C ASP A 6 -3.21 -17.70 0.08
N LYS A 7 -4.08 -18.66 0.40
CA LYS A 7 -4.84 -19.39 -0.61
C LYS A 7 -5.83 -18.46 -1.32
N LEU A 8 -6.56 -17.65 -0.57
CA LEU A 8 -7.51 -16.69 -1.12
C LEU A 8 -6.82 -15.69 -2.06
N GLY A 9 -5.69 -15.11 -1.64
CA GLY A 9 -4.89 -14.20 -2.48
C GLY A 9 -4.46 -14.85 -3.78
N SER A 10 -4.01 -16.12 -3.73
CA SER A 10 -3.64 -16.88 -4.93
C SER A 10 -4.83 -17.15 -5.85
N ASP A 11 -5.99 -17.54 -5.28
CA ASP A 11 -7.21 -17.81 -6.04
C ASP A 11 -7.75 -16.55 -6.73
N VAL A 12 -7.69 -15.40 -6.05
CA VAL A 12 -8.11 -14.10 -6.61
C VAL A 12 -7.13 -13.63 -7.67
N PHE A 13 -5.83 -13.71 -7.42
CA PHE A 13 -4.78 -13.33 -8.39
C PHE A 13 -4.87 -14.13 -9.70
N ASN A 14 -5.38 -15.36 -9.66
CA ASN A 14 -5.58 -16.17 -10.87
C ASN A 14 -6.82 -15.78 -11.67
N LYS A 15 -7.80 -15.10 -11.05
CA LYS A 15 -9.06 -14.70 -11.70
C LYS A 15 -9.05 -13.28 -12.24
N VAL A 16 -8.16 -12.42 -11.73
CA VAL A 16 -8.03 -11.04 -12.21
C VAL A 16 -7.29 -11.00 -13.54
N GLU A 17 -7.70 -10.05 -14.39
CA GLU A 17 -6.99 -9.75 -15.63
C GLU A 17 -5.62 -9.15 -15.27
N LYS A 18 -4.60 -9.56 -16.01
CA LYS A 18 -3.21 -9.22 -15.73
C LYS A 18 -2.58 -8.58 -16.95
N ILE A 19 -1.78 -7.56 -16.69
CA ILE A 19 -0.89 -6.95 -17.69
C ILE A 19 0.55 -7.34 -17.39
N ASN A 20 1.44 -7.12 -18.36
CA ASN A 20 2.87 -7.34 -18.15
C ASN A 20 3.38 -6.43 -17.01
N SER A 21 4.11 -7.00 -16.05
CA SER A 21 4.62 -6.27 -14.88
C SER A 21 5.68 -5.24 -15.26
N GLU A 22 6.57 -5.53 -16.20
CA GLU A 22 7.61 -4.61 -16.67
C GLU A 22 6.99 -3.35 -17.29
N LEU A 23 5.89 -3.50 -18.04
CA LEU A 23 5.15 -2.35 -18.57
C LEU A 23 4.68 -1.43 -17.44
N PHE A 24 4.15 -1.99 -16.36
CA PHE A 24 3.71 -1.22 -15.19
C PHE A 24 4.90 -0.58 -14.47
N THR A 25 5.97 -1.33 -14.22
CA THR A 25 7.20 -0.84 -13.57
C THR A 25 7.84 0.31 -14.35
N LEU A 26 7.97 0.18 -15.68
CA LEU A 26 8.52 1.25 -16.53
C LEU A 26 7.62 2.49 -16.57
N THR A 27 6.29 2.28 -16.59
CA THR A 27 5.33 3.39 -16.53
C THR A 27 5.44 4.13 -15.20
N TYR A 28 5.56 3.40 -14.09
CA TYR A 28 5.77 3.98 -12.77
C TYR A 28 7.12 4.70 -12.68
N GLY A 29 8.20 4.13 -13.22
CA GLY A 29 9.51 4.79 -13.26
C GLY A 29 9.52 6.08 -14.09
N ALA A 30 8.79 6.11 -15.21
CA ALA A 30 8.60 7.33 -15.98
C ALA A 30 7.86 8.41 -15.19
N LEU A 31 6.80 8.03 -14.47
CA LEU A 31 6.07 8.92 -13.57
C LEU A 31 6.96 9.50 -12.48
N VAL A 32 7.71 8.66 -11.75
CA VAL A 32 8.61 9.11 -10.68
C VAL A 32 9.70 10.03 -11.23
N THR A 33 10.30 9.65 -12.38
CA THR A 33 11.30 10.48 -13.07
C THR A 33 10.73 11.85 -13.45
N GLN A 34 9.49 11.90 -13.93
CA GLN A 34 8.83 13.15 -14.27
C GLN A 34 8.60 14.02 -13.03
N LEU A 35 8.14 13.43 -11.92
CA LEU A 35 7.97 14.17 -10.66
C LEU A 35 9.31 14.71 -10.13
N ILE A 36 10.40 13.96 -10.20
CA ILE A 36 11.74 14.46 -9.79
C ILE A 36 12.19 15.65 -10.65
N LYS A 37 11.81 15.69 -11.93
CA LYS A 37 12.13 16.82 -12.82
C LYS A 37 11.27 18.04 -12.55
N ASP A 38 10.01 17.83 -12.18
CA ASP A 38 9.02 18.90 -12.00
C ASP A 38 9.12 19.57 -10.62
N TYR A 39 9.72 18.91 -9.63
CA TYR A 39 9.86 19.39 -8.26
C TYR A 39 11.33 19.56 -7.88
N GLU A 40 11.68 20.72 -7.33
CA GLU A 40 13.05 20.98 -6.82
C GLU A 40 13.32 20.22 -5.51
N ASP A 41 12.27 19.93 -4.74
CA ASP A 41 12.34 19.27 -3.43
C ASP A 41 11.76 17.86 -3.47
N ILE A 42 12.57 16.88 -3.07
CA ILE A 42 12.22 15.46 -3.02
C ILE A 42 11.14 15.17 -1.97
N GLU A 43 11.04 16.00 -0.92
CA GLU A 43 9.95 15.86 0.04
C GLU A 43 8.59 16.09 -0.64
N GLN A 44 8.50 17.07 -1.55
CA GLN A 44 7.28 17.31 -2.33
C GLN A 44 6.98 16.15 -3.28
N VAL A 45 8.00 15.51 -3.86
CA VAL A 45 7.82 14.29 -4.66
C VAL A 45 7.18 13.18 -3.82
N ASN A 46 7.66 12.94 -2.60
CA ASN A 46 7.09 11.93 -1.71
C ASN A 46 5.62 12.23 -1.36
N ILE A 47 5.30 13.49 -1.06
CA ILE A 47 3.93 13.94 -0.80
C ILE A 47 3.05 13.70 -2.03
N LYS A 48 3.55 13.99 -3.23
CA LYS A 48 2.79 13.80 -4.46
C LYS A 48 2.55 12.33 -4.79
N LEU A 49 3.55 11.47 -4.61
CA LEU A 49 3.38 10.02 -4.77
C LEU A 49 2.31 9.47 -3.81
N GLU A 50 2.34 9.90 -2.55
CA GLU A 50 1.35 9.50 -1.55
C GLU A 50 -0.06 9.98 -1.95
N GLN A 51 -0.21 11.26 -2.33
CA GLN A 51 -1.49 11.81 -2.77
C GLN A 51 -2.08 11.09 -3.98
N MET A 52 -1.22 10.77 -4.96
CA MET A 52 -1.62 9.95 -6.12
C MET A 52 -2.09 8.57 -5.67
N GLY A 53 -1.33 7.92 -4.78
CA GLY A 53 -1.67 6.63 -4.22
C GLY A 53 -3.02 6.65 -3.51
N TYR A 54 -3.30 7.68 -2.71
CA TYR A 54 -4.59 7.83 -2.02
C TYR A 54 -5.77 7.86 -2.99
N ASN A 55 -5.69 8.67 -4.05
CA ASN A 55 -6.73 8.75 -5.07
C ASN A 55 -6.92 7.44 -5.85
N ILE A 56 -5.85 6.65 -5.99
CA ILE A 56 -5.95 5.28 -6.54
C ILE A 56 -6.63 4.36 -5.53
N GLY A 57 -6.20 4.39 -4.26
CA GLY A 57 -6.71 3.54 -3.19
C GLY A 57 -8.21 3.66 -2.97
N ILE A 58 -8.75 4.89 -2.97
CA ILE A 58 -10.20 5.13 -2.81
C ILE A 58 -11.05 4.50 -3.93
N ARG A 59 -10.48 4.27 -5.12
CA ARG A 59 -11.14 3.62 -6.26
C ARG A 59 -10.89 2.11 -6.28
N LEU A 60 -9.67 1.72 -5.97
CA LEU A 60 -9.18 0.35 -6.07
C LEU A 60 -9.83 -0.59 -5.04
N ILE A 61 -10.26 -0.05 -3.90
CA ILE A 61 -10.95 -0.80 -2.85
C ILE A 61 -12.27 -1.43 -3.32
N GLU A 62 -13.02 -0.80 -4.21
CA GLU A 62 -14.29 -1.35 -4.71
C GLU A 62 -14.05 -2.64 -5.50
N GLU A 63 -13.06 -2.62 -6.39
CA GLU A 63 -12.66 -3.81 -7.15
C GLU A 63 -12.10 -4.89 -6.22
N PHE A 64 -11.29 -4.50 -5.23
CA PHE A 64 -10.78 -5.44 -4.23
C PHE A 64 -11.91 -6.19 -3.53
N LEU A 65 -12.91 -5.48 -3.00
CA LEU A 65 -14.04 -6.09 -2.30
C LEU A 65 -14.88 -6.97 -3.24
N ALA A 66 -15.13 -6.51 -4.48
CA ALA A 66 -15.91 -7.25 -5.46
C ALA A 66 -15.24 -8.57 -5.90
N LYS A 67 -13.91 -8.58 -6.08
CA LYS A 67 -13.17 -9.74 -6.59
C LYS A 67 -12.73 -10.70 -5.48
N SER A 68 -12.40 -10.17 -4.29
CA SER A 68 -11.94 -10.99 -3.16
C SER A 68 -13.09 -11.68 -2.43
N GLY A 69 -14.29 -11.09 -2.44
CA GLY A 69 -15.42 -11.57 -1.66
C GLY A 69 -15.22 -11.43 -0.14
N ILE A 70 -14.25 -10.63 0.28
CA ILE A 70 -13.97 -10.36 1.69
C ILE A 70 -15.00 -9.36 2.20
N GLY A 71 -15.63 -9.71 3.33
CA GLY A 71 -16.52 -8.81 4.06
C GLY A 71 -15.77 -7.84 4.98
N ARG A 72 -16.49 -7.20 5.90
CA ARG A 72 -15.87 -6.35 6.92
C ARG A 72 -14.93 -7.19 7.80
N CYS A 73 -13.68 -6.76 7.94
CA CYS A 73 -12.71 -7.39 8.84
C CYS A 73 -13.12 -7.16 10.31
N THR A 74 -12.86 -8.13 11.17
CA THR A 74 -13.26 -8.11 12.59
C THR A 74 -12.40 -7.17 13.43
N ASP A 75 -11.11 -7.12 13.13
CA ASP A 75 -10.13 -6.31 13.85
C ASP A 75 -8.98 -5.89 12.92
N PHE A 76 -8.13 -5.00 13.42
CA PHE A 76 -7.01 -4.47 12.64
C PHE A 76 -5.94 -5.53 12.35
N THR A 77 -5.84 -6.60 13.15
CA THR A 77 -4.93 -7.72 12.88
C THR A 77 -5.38 -8.50 11.65
N GLU A 78 -6.69 -8.77 11.52
CA GLU A 78 -7.25 -9.37 10.31
C GLU A 78 -7.05 -8.46 9.10
N THR A 79 -7.31 -7.15 9.25
CA THR A 79 -7.06 -6.17 8.18
C THR A 79 -5.62 -6.22 7.67
N ALA A 80 -4.64 -6.30 8.57
CA ALA A 80 -3.22 -6.39 8.20
C ALA A 80 -2.91 -7.64 7.36
N GLU A 81 -3.43 -8.81 7.77
CA GLU A 81 -3.26 -10.07 7.03
C GLU A 81 -3.95 -10.02 5.66
N VAL A 82 -5.14 -9.42 5.59
CA VAL A 82 -5.87 -9.24 4.33
C VAL A 82 -5.08 -8.35 3.36
N ILE A 83 -4.51 -7.24 3.84
CA ILE A 83 -3.65 -6.37 3.01
C ILE A 83 -2.43 -7.16 2.54
N ALA A 84 -1.70 -7.78 3.46
CA ALA A 84 -0.42 -8.41 3.18
C ALA A 84 -0.52 -9.65 2.26
N LYS A 85 -1.56 -10.47 2.43
CA LYS A 85 -1.68 -11.77 1.75
C LYS A 85 -2.67 -11.77 0.59
N VAL A 86 -3.68 -10.89 0.62
CA VAL A 86 -4.70 -10.81 -0.45
C VAL A 86 -4.52 -9.56 -1.29
N GLY A 87 -4.43 -8.37 -0.66
CA GLY A 87 -4.31 -7.09 -1.37
C GLY A 87 -3.06 -7.01 -2.24
N PHE A 88 -1.88 -7.14 -1.63
CA PHE A 88 -0.61 -7.15 -2.36
C PHE A 88 -0.55 -8.27 -3.40
N LYS A 89 -1.09 -9.45 -3.07
CA LYS A 89 -1.08 -10.59 -3.99
C LYS A 89 -1.95 -10.34 -5.21
N MET A 90 -3.15 -9.80 -5.02
CA MET A 90 -4.11 -9.50 -6.08
C MET A 90 -3.57 -8.44 -7.05
N PHE A 91 -2.99 -7.36 -6.54
CA PHE A 91 -2.63 -6.20 -7.38
C PHE A 91 -1.18 -6.21 -7.86
N LEU A 92 -0.24 -6.75 -7.07
CA LEU A 92 1.20 -6.71 -7.38
C LEU A 92 1.81 -8.10 -7.53
N GLY A 93 1.05 -9.18 -7.33
CA GLY A 93 1.54 -10.55 -7.49
C GLY A 93 2.46 -11.05 -6.37
N VAL A 94 2.79 -10.20 -5.39
CA VAL A 94 3.68 -10.50 -4.26
C VAL A 94 2.91 -10.56 -2.94
N THR A 95 3.49 -11.16 -1.91
CA THR A 95 2.91 -11.17 -0.55
C THR A 95 3.85 -10.47 0.40
N CYS A 96 3.30 -9.79 1.41
CA CYS A 96 4.09 -9.16 2.47
C CYS A 96 4.07 -10.02 3.74
N GLN A 97 4.99 -9.71 4.66
CA GLN A 97 4.91 -10.19 6.04
C GLN A 97 4.42 -9.07 6.96
N VAL A 98 3.59 -9.42 7.92
CA VAL A 98 3.14 -8.51 8.98
C VAL A 98 4.03 -8.73 10.20
N THR A 99 4.73 -7.71 10.67
CA THR A 99 5.64 -7.76 11.82
C THR A 99 5.42 -6.58 12.76
N ASP A 100 6.15 -6.58 13.88
CA ASP A 100 6.32 -5.43 14.78
C ASP A 100 5.01 -4.79 15.24
N TRP A 101 4.08 -5.66 15.69
CA TRP A 101 2.85 -5.21 16.32
C TRP A 101 3.14 -4.48 17.64
N ASP A 102 2.45 -3.36 17.85
CA ASP A 102 2.40 -2.74 19.15
C ASP A 102 1.49 -3.51 20.13
N THR A 103 1.58 -3.16 21.42
CA THR A 103 0.81 -3.81 22.48
C THR A 103 -0.71 -3.64 22.29
N GLU A 104 -1.16 -2.52 21.73
CA GLU A 104 -2.58 -2.22 21.55
C GLU A 104 -3.16 -2.76 20.23
N LYS A 105 -2.32 -3.36 19.38
CA LYS A 105 -2.69 -3.85 18.04
C LYS A 105 -3.27 -2.77 17.14
N LYS A 106 -2.74 -1.56 17.24
CA LYS A 106 -3.06 -0.39 16.41
C LYS A 106 -1.94 -0.02 15.46
N GLU A 107 -0.77 -0.63 15.59
CA GLU A 107 0.38 -0.37 14.74
C GLU A 107 1.03 -1.69 14.33
N PHE A 108 1.42 -1.79 13.06
CA PHE A 108 2.20 -2.89 12.53
C PHE A 108 3.09 -2.44 11.38
N HIS A 109 4.03 -3.31 11.02
CA HIS A 109 4.90 -3.15 9.85
C HIS A 109 4.55 -4.16 8.77
N LEU A 110 4.46 -3.69 7.53
CA LEU A 110 4.45 -4.52 6.33
C LEU A 110 5.86 -4.61 5.79
N ILE A 111 6.39 -5.83 5.75
CA ILE A 111 7.67 -6.12 5.13
C ILE A 111 7.43 -6.62 3.71
N ILE A 112 8.01 -5.92 2.75
CA ILE A 112 7.96 -6.22 1.32
C ILE A 112 9.37 -6.70 0.95
N ASP A 113 9.52 -8.03 0.81
CA ASP A 113 10.80 -8.65 0.46
C ASP A 113 11.13 -8.43 -1.02
N ASP A 114 10.12 -8.57 -1.89
CA ASP A 114 10.24 -8.42 -3.34
C ASP A 114 9.27 -7.33 -3.79
N ASN A 115 9.81 -6.15 -4.12
CA ASN A 115 9.01 -4.98 -4.49
C ASN A 115 9.06 -4.76 -6.01
N PRO A 116 8.00 -5.14 -6.75
CA PRO A 116 8.02 -5.12 -8.22
C PRO A 116 8.10 -3.70 -8.80
N LEU A 117 7.73 -2.69 -8.02
CA LEU A 117 7.83 -1.29 -8.46
C LEU A 117 9.28 -0.84 -8.60
N SER A 118 10.18 -1.38 -7.77
CA SER A 118 11.60 -1.03 -7.76
C SER A 118 12.46 -1.94 -8.65
N ASP A 119 11.84 -2.86 -9.38
CA ASP A 119 12.56 -3.69 -10.35
C ASP A 119 13.26 -2.78 -11.37
N PHE A 120 14.55 -3.02 -11.59
CA PHE A 120 15.41 -2.26 -12.51
C PHE A 120 15.68 -0.80 -12.10
N VAL A 121 15.40 -0.41 -10.85
CA VAL A 121 15.64 0.94 -10.35
C VAL A 121 16.93 0.98 -9.53
N GLU A 122 17.79 1.94 -9.83
CA GLU A 122 18.90 2.33 -8.98
C GLU A 122 18.78 3.82 -8.67
N LEU A 123 18.86 4.19 -7.39
CA LEU A 123 18.79 5.59 -6.98
C LEU A 123 20.18 6.22 -6.95
N PRO A 124 20.37 7.39 -7.58
CA PRO A 124 21.55 8.22 -7.35
C PRO A 124 21.77 8.51 -5.86
N ASP A 125 23.02 8.62 -5.43
CA ASP A 125 23.38 8.79 -4.01
C ASP A 125 22.71 10.01 -3.35
N HIS A 126 22.48 11.09 -4.10
CA HIS A 126 21.83 12.30 -3.58
C HIS A 126 20.32 12.12 -3.31
N LEU A 127 19.69 11.06 -3.84
CA LEU A 127 18.28 10.72 -3.64
C LEU A 127 18.07 9.63 -2.58
N LYS A 128 19.11 8.84 -2.25
CA LYS A 128 19.05 7.85 -1.17
C LYS A 128 18.65 8.52 0.14
N HIS A 129 17.82 7.85 0.94
CA HIS A 129 17.21 8.35 2.18
C HIS A 129 16.31 9.58 2.07
N LYS A 130 16.16 10.16 0.88
CA LYS A 130 15.26 11.29 0.64
C LYS A 130 14.03 10.87 -0.14
N LEU A 131 14.22 10.06 -1.18
CA LEU A 131 13.13 9.59 -2.03
C LEU A 131 12.64 8.23 -1.55
N TYR A 132 11.38 8.17 -1.15
CA TYR A 132 10.66 6.91 -0.96
C TYR A 132 10.04 6.53 -2.30
N TYR A 133 10.82 5.85 -3.15
CA TYR A 133 10.44 5.56 -4.53
C TYR A 133 9.05 4.89 -4.64
N SER A 134 8.66 4.06 -3.67
CA SER A 134 7.37 3.36 -3.66
C SER A 134 6.31 4.00 -2.74
N ASN A 135 6.44 5.29 -2.39
CA ASN A 135 5.52 5.96 -1.45
C ASN A 135 4.06 6.00 -1.93
N ILE A 136 3.83 5.74 -3.23
CA ILE A 136 2.49 5.53 -3.78
C ILE A 136 1.74 4.40 -3.05
N LEU A 137 2.44 3.36 -2.59
CA LEU A 137 1.86 2.23 -1.85
C LEU A 137 1.27 2.69 -0.52
N CYS A 138 1.93 3.64 0.18
CA CYS A 138 1.41 4.21 1.41
C CYS A 138 0.07 4.90 1.17
N GLY A 139 0.00 5.69 0.10
CA GLY A 139 -1.23 6.36 -0.31
C GLY A 139 -2.34 5.36 -0.65
N VAL A 140 -2.03 4.32 -1.43
CA VAL A 140 -3.03 3.29 -1.80
C VAL A 140 -3.61 2.62 -0.56
N ILE A 141 -2.77 2.22 0.40
CA ILE A 141 -3.22 1.62 1.66
C ILE A 141 -4.11 2.59 2.43
N ARG A 142 -3.69 3.86 2.57
CA ARG A 142 -4.47 4.86 3.31
C ARG A 142 -5.83 5.11 2.66
N GLY A 143 -5.87 5.35 1.35
CA GLY A 143 -7.12 5.60 0.62
C GLY A 143 -8.06 4.41 0.66
N ALA A 144 -7.54 3.19 0.49
CA ALA A 144 -8.35 1.99 0.56
C ALA A 144 -8.95 1.76 1.95
N LEU A 145 -8.16 1.98 3.02
CA LEU A 145 -8.62 1.79 4.39
C LEU A 145 -9.61 2.86 4.85
N GLU A 146 -9.46 4.09 4.38
CA GLU A 146 -10.40 5.17 4.68
C GLU A 146 -11.81 4.85 4.17
N MET A 147 -11.92 4.25 2.97
CA MET A 147 -13.19 3.83 2.38
C MET A 147 -13.86 2.67 3.12
N VAL A 148 -13.13 1.95 3.98
CA VAL A 148 -13.66 0.93 4.90
C VAL A 148 -13.62 1.39 6.35
N GLN A 149 -13.73 2.71 6.56
CA GLN A 149 -13.90 3.37 7.86
C GLN A 149 -12.69 3.24 8.80
N MET A 150 -11.50 3.00 8.27
CA MET A 150 -10.27 2.94 9.05
C MET A 150 -9.36 4.09 8.64
N LYS A 151 -9.31 5.13 9.45
CA LYS A 151 -8.36 6.23 9.25
C LYS A 151 -7.00 5.77 9.76
N VAL A 152 -6.04 5.67 8.84
CA VAL A 152 -4.69 5.23 9.15
C VAL A 152 -3.64 6.23 8.70
N LYS A 153 -2.51 6.23 9.39
CA LYS A 153 -1.26 6.82 8.93
C LYS A 153 -0.38 5.71 8.35
N CYS A 154 0.13 5.92 7.14
CA CYS A 154 0.96 4.95 6.43
C CYS A 154 2.26 5.63 6.01
N THR A 155 3.40 5.10 6.45
CA THR A 155 4.72 5.73 6.22
C THR A 155 5.78 4.69 5.86
N PHE A 156 6.58 4.97 4.84
CA PHE A 156 7.79 4.19 4.59
C PHE A 156 8.82 4.42 5.70
N VAL A 157 9.38 3.33 6.22
CA VAL A 157 10.42 3.35 7.27
C VAL A 157 11.75 2.83 6.74
N LYS A 158 11.71 1.82 5.88
CA LYS A 158 12.90 1.20 5.26
C LYS A 158 12.68 1.01 3.78
N CYS A 159 13.72 1.21 2.98
CA CYS A 159 13.63 1.09 1.53
C CYS A 159 14.87 0.40 0.98
N SER A 160 14.65 -0.64 0.19
CA SER A 160 15.73 -1.43 -0.40
C SER A 160 16.64 -0.64 -1.34
N LEU A 161 16.12 0.45 -1.91
CA LEU A 161 16.86 1.33 -2.82
C LEU A 161 17.80 2.31 -2.11
N SER A 162 17.71 2.44 -0.78
CA SER A 162 18.64 3.27 -0.02
C SER A 162 19.77 2.42 0.56
N ASP A 163 19.50 1.62 1.60
CA ASP A 163 20.53 0.86 2.33
C ASP A 163 20.03 -0.51 2.86
N ASP A 164 18.76 -0.84 2.66
CA ASP A 164 18.15 -2.03 3.28
C ASP A 164 18.03 -3.22 2.31
N ASN A 165 17.95 -4.44 2.82
CA ASN A 165 17.63 -5.61 1.99
C ASN A 165 16.11 -5.77 1.75
N THR A 166 15.28 -5.03 2.51
CA THR A 166 13.82 -5.13 2.45
C THR A 166 13.18 -3.76 2.54
N CYS A 167 11.97 -3.65 2.01
CA CYS A 167 11.13 -2.47 2.19
C CYS A 167 10.21 -2.67 3.40
N SER A 168 10.04 -1.62 4.22
CA SER A 168 9.10 -1.64 5.35
C SER A 168 8.18 -0.43 5.33
N ILE A 169 6.88 -0.70 5.40
CA ILE A 169 5.82 0.30 5.55
C ILE A 169 5.22 0.14 6.95
N LYS A 170 5.25 1.21 7.75
CA LYS A 170 4.57 1.28 9.03
C LYS A 170 3.14 1.77 8.82
N VAL A 171 2.18 1.06 9.39
CA VAL A 171 0.75 1.39 9.34
C VAL A 171 0.24 1.58 10.77
N VAL A 172 -0.37 2.73 11.05
CA VAL A 172 -0.91 3.10 12.36
C VAL A 172 -2.38 3.44 12.23
N LEU A 173 -3.25 2.75 12.95
CA LEU A 173 -4.67 3.06 13.08
C LEU A 173 -4.83 4.30 13.98
N GLU A 174 -5.31 5.39 13.40
CA GLU A 174 -5.57 6.63 14.13
C GLU A 174 -6.99 6.63 14.71
N GLU A 175 -7.97 6.25 13.88
CA GLU A 175 -9.38 6.35 14.24
C GLU A 175 -10.21 5.36 13.41
N VAL A 176 -11.26 4.79 14.03
CA VAL A 176 -12.31 4.07 13.32
C VAL A 176 -13.45 5.05 13.08
N LEU A 177 -13.73 5.36 11.81
CA LEU A 177 -14.72 6.35 11.42
C LEU A 177 -16.13 5.83 11.72
N SER A 178 -16.97 6.66 12.34
CA SER A 178 -18.36 6.31 12.65
C SER A 178 -19.31 6.62 11.49
N ASP A 179 -20.32 5.77 11.30
CA ASP A 179 -21.41 5.91 10.30
C ASP A 179 -22.42 7.01 10.64
N LEU A 180 -22.03 8.09 11.33
CA LEU A 180 -22.98 9.16 11.65
C LEU A 180 -23.43 9.85 10.37
N VAL A 181 -24.57 9.39 9.84
CA VAL A 181 -25.41 10.12 8.91
C VAL A 181 -25.67 11.48 9.55
N PRO A 182 -25.41 12.61 8.86
CA PRO A 182 -25.81 13.91 9.38
C PRO A 182 -27.30 13.80 9.72
N VAL A 183 -27.67 14.09 10.96
CA VAL A 183 -29.07 14.13 11.37
C VAL A 183 -29.73 15.12 10.41
N GLY A 184 -30.53 14.60 9.48
CA GLY A 184 -31.28 15.44 8.57
C GLY A 184 -32.11 16.39 9.41
N TYR A 185 -31.91 17.68 9.23
CA TYR A 185 -32.84 18.65 9.78
C TYR A 185 -34.15 18.46 9.01
N ASP A 186 -35.21 18.06 9.73
CA ASP A 186 -36.59 18.09 9.26
C ASP A 186 -36.95 19.49 8.72
#